data_AF-A0AAU9THB8-F1
#
_entry.id   AF-A0AAU9THB8-F1
#
_cell.length_a   1.000
_cell.length_b   1.000
_cell.length_c   1.000
_cell.angle_alpha   90.00
_cell.angle_beta   90.00
_cell.angle_gamma   90.00
#
_symmetry.space_group_name_H-M   'P 1'
#
loop_
_entity.id
_entity.type
_entity.pdbx_description
1 polymer ?
#
loop_
_entity_poly.entity_id
_entity_poly.type
_entity_poly.pdbx_seq_one_letter_code
_entity_poly.pdbx_strand_id
1 'polypeptide(L)'
;MANIARVVPTLLLHVNLLLMLYAGAILSSSVRLKWDPTAYIAARELFPLEYRSAAVVLTTVGLTLLLLAQLALTALSCSRLAVRRALLILFATITLVVVWCEAAWAGWVTLRVLRWNRGSQAEELHHAVQVSDHLEPLLQHLAHFHPLPEKVNLIIQEAKNDLPQNLYVLVCAAGIMVALQVLAATLALLAAHGLRRPRARSAARDTVTTTTPLRYTHAV
;
A
#
# COMPACT_ATOMS: atom_id res chain seq x y z
N MET A 1 16.99 27.21 -0.86
CA MET A 1 17.28 25.83 -0.39
C MET A 1 16.74 25.54 1.02
N ALA A 2 16.66 26.52 1.95
CA ALA A 2 16.14 26.30 3.31
C ALA A 2 14.65 25.87 3.36
N ASN A 3 13.82 26.35 2.44
CA ASN A 3 12.39 25.99 2.39
C ASN A 3 12.19 24.53 1.95
N ILE A 4 12.95 24.05 0.94
CA ILE A 4 12.85 22.67 0.44
C ILE A 4 13.22 21.65 1.54
N ALA A 5 14.22 21.98 2.37
CA ALA A 5 14.64 21.12 3.49
C ALA A 5 13.57 20.94 4.58
N ARG A 6 12.62 21.87 4.71
CA ARG A 6 11.49 21.78 5.64
C ARG A 6 10.24 21.18 4.99
N VAL A 7 10.01 21.45 3.71
CA VAL A 7 8.82 20.98 2.97
C VAL A 7 8.87 19.47 2.71
N VAL A 8 10.03 18.91 2.34
CA VAL A 8 10.16 17.49 2.00
C VAL A 8 9.79 16.56 3.17
N PRO A 9 10.29 16.75 4.41
CA PRO A 9 9.87 15.95 5.56
C PRO A 9 8.38 16.05 5.88
N THR A 10 7.80 17.24 5.76
CA THR A 10 6.36 17.45 6.01
C THR A 10 5.51 16.75 4.96
N LEU A 11 5.86 16.85 3.67
CA LEU A 11 5.17 16.13 2.60
C LEU A 11 5.29 14.62 2.79
N LEU A 12 6.48 14.12 3.14
CA LEU A 12 6.69 12.69 3.41
C LEU A 12 5.76 12.19 4.52
N LEU A 13 5.56 12.98 5.58
CA LEU A 13 4.64 12.63 6.67
C LEU A 13 3.18 12.55 6.19
N HIS A 14 2.71 13.51 5.39
CA HIS A 14 1.34 13.49 4.85
C HIS A 14 1.11 12.31 3.92
N VAL A 15 2.04 12.04 3.01
CA VAL A 15 1.96 10.87 2.11
C VAL A 15 1.95 9.57 2.93
N ASN A 16 2.78 9.49 3.98
CA ASN A 16 2.83 8.33 4.86
C ASN A 16 1.52 8.12 5.65
N LEU A 17 0.84 9.19 6.07
CA LEU A 17 -0.48 9.10 6.68
C LEU A 17 -1.54 8.56 5.71
N LEU A 18 -1.52 9.03 4.45
CA LEU A 18 -2.40 8.50 3.42
C LEU A 18 -2.13 7.02 3.15
N LEU A 19 -0.86 6.62 3.03
CA LEU A 19 -0.49 5.21 2.88
C LEU A 19 -0.93 4.35 4.07
N MET A 20 -0.90 4.89 5.29
CA MET A 20 -1.39 4.20 6.49
C MET A 20 -2.91 3.99 6.45
N LEU A 21 -3.66 4.95 5.90
CA LEU A 21 -5.10 4.82 5.68
C LEU A 21 -5.40 3.73 4.65
N TYR A 22 -4.65 3.68 3.54
CA TYR A 22 -4.74 2.58 2.57
C TYR A 22 -4.38 1.24 3.20
N ALA A 23 -3.33 1.16 4.02
CA ALA A 23 -2.96 -0.06 4.73
C ALA A 23 -4.12 -0.61 5.59
N GLY A 24 -4.82 0.28 6.31
CA GLY A 24 -6.02 -0.08 7.07
C GLY A 24 -7.15 -0.61 6.18
N ALA A 25 -7.39 0.03 5.04
CA ALA A 25 -8.39 -0.43 4.07
C ALA A 25 -8.04 -1.82 3.51
N ILE A 26 -6.78 -2.04 3.11
CA ILE A 26 -6.29 -3.33 2.58
C ILE A 26 -6.45 -4.45 3.63
N LEU A 27 -6.10 -4.18 4.89
CA LEU A 27 -6.25 -5.15 5.97
C LEU A 27 -7.73 -5.46 6.23
N SER A 28 -8.60 -4.44 6.21
CA SER A 28 -10.05 -4.64 6.33
C SER A 28 -10.58 -5.50 5.18
N SER A 29 -10.17 -5.21 3.94
CA SER A 29 -10.51 -6.01 2.77
C SER A 29 -10.01 -7.45 2.87
N SER A 30 -8.79 -7.66 3.40
CA SER A 30 -8.25 -9.00 3.62
C SER A 30 -9.08 -9.80 4.64
N VAL A 31 -9.46 -9.17 5.75
CA VAL A 31 -10.33 -9.80 6.77
C VAL A 31 -11.69 -10.14 6.17
N ARG A 32 -12.31 -9.19 5.45
CA ARG A 32 -13.58 -9.43 4.75
C ARG A 32 -13.47 -10.57 3.75
N LEU A 33 -12.42 -10.62 2.94
CA LEU A 33 -12.20 -11.69 1.96
C LEU A 33 -12.14 -13.08 2.60
N LYS A 34 -11.72 -13.17 3.86
CA LYS A 34 -11.61 -14.44 4.59
C LYS A 34 -12.83 -14.78 5.45
N TRP A 35 -13.61 -13.79 5.87
CA TRP A 35 -14.70 -13.96 6.83
C TRP A 35 -16.10 -13.68 6.26
N ASP A 36 -16.21 -13.05 5.09
CA ASP A 36 -17.49 -12.77 4.44
C ASP A 36 -17.91 -13.93 3.54
N PRO A 37 -18.98 -14.67 3.88
CA PRO A 37 -19.40 -15.86 3.14
C PRO A 37 -19.80 -15.56 1.69
N THR A 38 -20.28 -14.35 1.40
CA THR A 38 -20.78 -13.98 0.07
C THR A 38 -19.66 -13.84 -0.95
N ALA A 39 -18.58 -13.14 -0.59
CA ALA A 39 -17.39 -13.00 -1.41
C ALA A 39 -16.52 -14.28 -1.39
N TYR A 40 -16.52 -14.99 -0.27
CA TYR A 40 -15.73 -16.19 -0.04
C TYR A 40 -16.10 -17.36 -0.95
N ILE A 41 -17.40 -17.66 -1.09
CA ILE A 41 -17.85 -18.87 -1.80
C ILE A 41 -17.58 -18.75 -3.30
N ALA A 42 -17.98 -17.64 -3.92
CA ALA A 42 -17.80 -17.44 -5.36
C ALA A 42 -16.33 -17.42 -5.78
N ALA A 43 -15.48 -16.68 -5.05
CA ALA A 43 -14.07 -16.56 -5.38
C ALA A 43 -13.29 -17.87 -5.15
N ARG A 44 -13.65 -18.65 -4.12
CA ARG A 44 -12.98 -19.91 -3.81
C ARG A 44 -13.28 -21.00 -4.84
N GLU A 45 -14.52 -21.09 -5.33
CA GLU A 45 -14.91 -22.12 -6.30
C GLU A 45 -14.36 -21.83 -7.69
N LEU A 46 -14.40 -20.56 -8.12
CA LEU A 46 -13.96 -20.17 -9.47
C LEU A 46 -12.43 -20.04 -9.59
N PHE A 47 -11.76 -19.49 -8.57
CA PHE A 47 -10.34 -19.14 -8.62
C PHE A 47 -9.61 -19.49 -7.30
N PRO A 48 -9.46 -20.78 -6.96
CA PRO A 48 -8.99 -21.21 -5.65
C PRO A 48 -7.55 -20.77 -5.35
N LEU A 49 -6.68 -20.72 -6.36
CA LEU A 49 -5.28 -20.34 -6.19
C LEU A 49 -5.12 -18.82 -6.06
N GLU A 50 -5.83 -18.07 -6.91
CA GLU A 50 -5.84 -16.62 -6.94
C GLU A 50 -6.40 -16.09 -5.61
N TYR A 51 -7.50 -16.67 -5.13
CA TYR A 51 -8.10 -16.36 -3.83
C TYR A 51 -7.11 -16.54 -2.66
N ARG A 52 -6.45 -17.72 -2.59
CA ARG A 52 -5.47 -17.99 -1.52
C ARG A 52 -4.30 -17.03 -1.57
N SER A 53 -3.82 -16.72 -2.78
CA SER A 53 -2.74 -15.76 -2.97
C SER A 53 -3.16 -14.34 -2.55
N ALA A 54 -4.37 -13.91 -2.91
CA ALA A 54 -4.90 -12.59 -2.57
C ALA A 54 -5.02 -12.41 -1.05
N ALA A 55 -5.55 -13.41 -0.33
CA ALA A 55 -5.68 -13.34 1.13
C ALA A 55 -4.31 -13.19 1.83
N VAL A 56 -3.28 -13.87 1.32
CA VAL A 56 -1.91 -13.72 1.86
C VAL A 56 -1.33 -12.38 1.47
N VAL A 57 -1.33 -12.03 0.18
CA VAL A 57 -0.72 -10.80 -0.35
C VAL A 57 -1.34 -9.55 0.26
N LEU A 58 -2.67 -9.44 0.32
CA LEU A 58 -3.34 -8.28 0.93
C LEU A 58 -2.93 -8.13 2.41
N THR A 59 -2.89 -9.22 3.17
CA THR A 59 -2.47 -9.17 4.57
C THR A 59 -1.01 -8.76 4.70
N THR A 60 -0.12 -9.37 3.92
CA THR A 60 1.31 -9.08 3.95
C THR A 60 1.59 -7.64 3.56
N VAL A 61 1.01 -7.16 2.44
CA VAL A 61 1.15 -5.78 1.96
C VAL A 61 0.64 -4.79 3.01
N GLY A 62 -0.56 -5.01 3.54
CA GLY A 62 -1.13 -4.14 4.57
C GLY A 62 -0.25 -4.04 5.83
N LEU A 63 0.27 -5.17 6.31
CA LEU A 63 1.19 -5.18 7.45
C LEU A 63 2.53 -4.50 7.13
N THR A 64 3.10 -4.75 5.95
CA THR A 64 4.35 -4.09 5.54
C THR A 64 4.19 -2.58 5.40
N LEU A 65 3.05 -2.08 4.93
CA LEU A 65 2.78 -0.64 4.86
C LEU A 65 2.68 -0.02 6.26
N LEU A 66 2.07 -0.71 7.23
CA LEU A 66 2.07 -0.26 8.63
C LEU A 66 3.49 -0.20 9.21
N LEU A 67 4.31 -1.23 8.95
CA LEU A 67 5.71 -1.25 9.39
C LEU A 67 6.54 -0.14 8.74
N LEU A 68 6.35 0.10 7.44
CA LEU A 68 6.97 1.20 6.72
C LEU A 68 6.55 2.56 7.30
N ALA A 69 5.30 2.71 7.72
CA ALA A 69 4.84 3.93 8.36
C ALA A 69 5.58 4.20 9.68
N GLN A 70 5.80 3.17 10.50
CA GLN A 70 6.60 3.27 11.72
C GLN A 70 8.07 3.56 11.41
N LEU A 71 8.62 2.96 10.35
CA LEU A 71 9.98 3.21 9.89
C LEU A 71 10.18 4.67 9.47
N ALA A 72 9.21 5.26 8.76
CA ALA A 72 9.25 6.66 8.37
C ALA A 72 9.18 7.61 9.58
N LEU A 73 8.30 7.33 10.54
CA LEU A 73 8.20 8.12 11.78
C LEU A 73 9.48 8.04 12.61
N THR A 74 10.04 6.84 12.79
CA THR A 74 11.31 6.64 13.51
C THR A 74 12.47 7.34 12.81
N ALA A 75 12.51 7.33 11.46
CA ALA A 75 13.49 8.06 10.69
C ALA A 75 13.39 9.59 10.89
N LEU A 76 12.17 10.13 10.98
CA LEU A 76 11.93 11.56 11.19
C LEU A 76 12.27 12.02 12.62
N SER A 77 12.04 11.16 13.62
CA SER A 77 12.34 11.44 15.03
C SER A 77 13.83 11.28 15.38
N CYS A 78 14.63 10.66 14.51
CA CYS A 78 16.06 10.47 14.74
C CYS A 78 16.88 11.77 14.61
N SER A 79 17.62 12.12 15.66
CA SER A 79 18.56 13.25 15.68
C SER A 79 19.87 12.96 14.93
N ARG A 80 20.30 11.69 14.88
CA ARG A 80 21.55 11.29 14.21
C ARG A 80 21.37 11.23 12.69
N LEU A 81 22.04 12.14 11.98
CA LEU A 81 22.00 12.28 10.52
C LEU A 81 22.32 10.97 9.76
N ALA A 82 23.33 10.22 10.20
CA ALA A 82 23.73 8.97 9.54
C ALA A 82 22.65 7.87 9.65
N VAL A 83 22.08 7.71 10.85
CA VAL A 83 21.00 6.73 11.12
C VAL A 83 19.73 7.13 10.37
N ARG A 84 19.35 8.41 10.43
CA ARG A 84 18.21 8.93 9.67
C ARG A 84 18.35 8.66 8.17
N ARG A 85 19.53 8.90 7.59
CA ARG A 85 19.78 8.62 6.17
C ARG A 85 19.67 7.13 5.86
N ALA A 86 20.23 6.25 6.69
CA ALA A 86 20.12 4.82 6.51
C ALA A 86 18.66 4.33 6.58
N LEU A 87 17.87 4.82 7.55
CA LEU A 87 16.46 4.49 7.69
C LEU A 87 15.61 4.97 6.50
N LEU A 88 15.88 6.16 5.96
CA LEU A 88 15.17 6.67 4.78
C LEU A 88 15.51 5.88 3.51
N ILE A 89 16.78 5.46 3.35
CA ILE A 89 17.18 4.59 2.24
C ILE A 89 16.51 3.23 2.39
N LEU A 90 16.52 2.65 3.59
CA LEU A 90 15.86 1.37 3.89
C LEU A 90 14.36 1.45 3.57
N PHE A 91 13.68 2.51 4.04
CA PHE A 91 12.29 2.79 3.69
C PHE A 91 12.08 2.81 2.18
N ALA A 92 12.86 3.60 1.43
CA ALA A 92 12.71 3.68 -0.02
C ALA A 92 12.95 2.33 -0.71
N THR A 93 13.95 1.56 -0.28
CA THR A 93 14.23 0.23 -0.84
C THR A 93 13.09 -0.75 -0.60
N ILE A 94 12.56 -0.83 0.62
CA ILE A 94 11.46 -1.73 0.96
C ILE A 94 10.19 -1.31 0.19
N THR A 95 9.88 -0.01 0.12
CA THR A 95 8.72 0.48 -0.63
C THR A 95 8.81 0.11 -2.11
N LEU A 96 9.99 0.23 -2.73
CA LEU A 96 10.18 -0.20 -4.13
C LEU A 96 10.01 -1.71 -4.31
N VAL A 97 10.52 -2.52 -3.37
CA VAL A 97 10.33 -3.97 -3.39
C VAL A 97 8.84 -4.32 -3.29
N VAL A 98 8.08 -3.63 -2.43
CA VAL A 98 6.62 -3.80 -2.32
C VAL A 98 5.93 -3.50 -3.65
N VAL A 99 6.22 -2.35 -4.28
CA VAL A 99 5.67 -1.98 -5.60
C VAL A 99 5.96 -3.06 -6.65
N TRP A 100 7.19 -3.57 -6.68
CA TRP A 100 7.58 -4.64 -7.61
C TRP A 100 6.80 -5.95 -7.36
N CYS A 101 6.64 -6.34 -6.11
CA CYS A 101 5.86 -7.52 -5.73
C CYS A 101 4.38 -7.35 -6.09
N GLU A 102 3.79 -6.18 -5.86
CA GLU A 102 2.42 -5.86 -6.25
C GLU A 102 2.24 -5.93 -7.76
N ALA A 103 3.15 -5.33 -8.53
CA ALA A 103 3.11 -5.36 -9.99
C ALA A 103 3.27 -6.79 -10.55
N ALA A 104 4.20 -7.57 -9.99
CA ALA A 104 4.41 -8.96 -10.38
C ALA A 104 3.18 -9.83 -10.08
N TRP A 105 2.58 -9.65 -8.90
CA TRP A 105 1.36 -10.37 -8.52
C TRP A 105 0.17 -9.96 -9.38
N ALA A 106 -0.04 -8.66 -9.60
CA ALA A 106 -1.09 -8.15 -10.46
C ALA A 106 -0.94 -8.69 -11.90
N GLY A 107 0.27 -8.64 -12.45
CA GLY A 107 0.56 -9.20 -13.78
C GLY A 107 0.29 -10.71 -13.84
N TRP A 108 0.68 -11.47 -12.81
CA TRP A 108 0.40 -12.90 -12.73
C TRP A 108 -1.11 -13.19 -12.69
N VAL A 109 -1.87 -12.48 -11.86
CA VAL A 109 -3.34 -12.62 -11.78
C VAL A 109 -3.98 -12.25 -13.12
N THR A 110 -3.60 -11.14 -13.74
CA THR A 110 -4.15 -10.72 -15.04
C THR A 110 -3.88 -11.77 -16.12
N LEU A 111 -2.66 -12.32 -16.18
CA LEU A 111 -2.34 -13.39 -17.13
C LEU A 111 -3.16 -14.66 -16.88
N ARG A 112 -3.40 -15.02 -15.62
CA ARG A 112 -4.23 -16.17 -15.24
C ARG A 112 -5.69 -15.97 -15.64
N VAL A 113 -6.25 -14.79 -15.36
CA VAL A 113 -7.61 -14.43 -15.76
C VAL A 113 -7.75 -14.41 -17.28
N LEU A 114 -6.77 -13.85 -18.01
CA LEU A 114 -6.77 -13.85 -19.48
C LEU A 114 -6.67 -15.26 -20.07
N ARG A 115 -5.91 -16.17 -19.43
CA ARG A 115 -5.84 -17.58 -19.84
C ARG A 115 -7.14 -18.31 -19.54
N TRP A 116 -7.72 -18.07 -18.38
CA TRP A 116 -9.01 -18.64 -18.01
C TRP A 116 -10.12 -18.21 -18.97
N ASN A 117 -10.17 -16.93 -19.35
CA ASN A 117 -11.13 -16.39 -20.32
C ASN A 117 -11.03 -17.03 -21.72
N ARG A 118 -9.92 -17.70 -22.03
CA ARG A 118 -9.73 -18.43 -23.30
C ARG A 118 -9.94 -19.94 -23.17
N GLY A 119 -10.26 -20.44 -21.98
CA GLY A 119 -10.46 -21.87 -21.70
C GLY A 119 -11.92 -22.28 -21.70
N SER A 120 -12.18 -23.58 -21.80
CA SER A 120 -13.52 -24.17 -21.80
C SER A 120 -14.33 -23.90 -20.52
N GLN A 121 -13.65 -23.65 -19.39
CA GLN A 121 -14.30 -23.30 -18.12
C GLN A 121 -14.97 -21.92 -18.16
N ALA A 122 -14.47 -20.99 -18.98
CA ALA A 122 -15.13 -19.70 -19.16
C ALA A 122 -16.39 -19.85 -20.02
N GLU A 123 -16.39 -20.76 -21.00
CA GLU A 123 -17.58 -21.08 -21.80
C GLU A 123 -18.67 -21.73 -20.94
N GLU A 124 -18.31 -22.66 -20.06
CA GLU A 124 -19.25 -23.25 -19.09
C GLU A 124 -19.82 -22.20 -18.13
N LEU A 125 -19.01 -21.26 -17.64
CA LEU A 125 -19.50 -20.16 -16.80
C LEU A 125 -20.39 -19.19 -17.58
N HIS A 126 -20.03 -18.84 -18.81
CA HIS A 126 -20.87 -18.02 -19.68
C HIS A 126 -22.20 -18.70 -19.95
N HIS A 127 -22.19 -20.01 -20.16
CA HIS A 127 -23.41 -20.79 -20.33
C HIS A 127 -24.23 -20.84 -19.03
N ALA A 128 -23.60 -21.01 -17.87
CA ALA A 128 -24.25 -20.97 -16.57
C ALA A 128 -24.83 -19.58 -16.24
N VAL A 129 -24.15 -18.50 -16.61
CA VAL A 129 -24.64 -17.12 -16.49
C VAL A 129 -25.83 -16.90 -17.42
N GLN A 130 -25.77 -17.37 -18.67
CA GLN A 130 -26.93 -17.33 -19.57
C GLN A 130 -28.12 -18.13 -19.01
N VAL A 131 -27.89 -19.30 -18.42
CA VAL A 131 -28.93 -20.08 -17.75
C VAL A 131 -29.46 -19.36 -16.49
N SER A 132 -28.60 -18.61 -15.78
CA SER A 132 -29.03 -17.79 -14.65
C SER A 132 -29.98 -16.65 -15.05
N ASP A 133 -29.77 -16.06 -16.23
CA ASP A 133 -30.71 -15.06 -16.79
C ASP A 133 -32.09 -15.68 -17.10
N HIS A 134 -32.17 -17.01 -17.29
CA HIS A 134 -33.43 -17.75 -17.46
C HIS A 134 -34.03 -18.26 -16.13
N LEU A 135 -33.24 -18.30 -15.06
CA LEU A 135 -33.69 -18.65 -13.71
C LEU A 135 -34.32 -17.45 -12.98
N GLU A 136 -33.95 -16.23 -13.34
CA GLU A 136 -34.53 -14.99 -12.82
C GLU A 136 -36.08 -14.95 -12.90
N PRO A 137 -36.74 -15.26 -14.03
CA PRO A 137 -38.20 -15.32 -14.10
C PRO A 137 -38.80 -16.48 -13.28
N LEU A 138 -38.08 -17.61 -13.14
CA LEU A 138 -38.53 -18.75 -12.33
C LEU A 138 -38.46 -18.44 -10.83
N LEU A 139 -37.43 -17.72 -10.39
CA LEU A 139 -37.30 -17.20 -9.02
C LEU A 139 -38.36 -16.15 -8.71
N GLN A 140 -38.73 -15.30 -9.67
CA GLN A 140 -39.85 -14.37 -9.54
C GLN A 140 -41.20 -15.11 -9.41
N HIS A 141 -41.39 -16.22 -10.12
CA HIS A 141 -42.57 -17.07 -9.98
C HIS A 141 -42.62 -17.78 -8.62
N LEU A 142 -41.47 -18.25 -8.13
CA LEU A 142 -41.34 -18.91 -6.82
C LEU A 142 -41.41 -17.92 -5.64
N ALA A 143 -41.06 -16.65 -5.86
CA ALA A 143 -41.23 -15.57 -4.88
C ALA A 143 -42.69 -15.35 -4.48
N HIS A 144 -43.64 -15.76 -5.34
CA HIS A 144 -45.07 -15.74 -5.02
C HIS A 144 -45.44 -16.70 -3.86
N PHE A 145 -44.63 -17.74 -3.64
CA PHE A 145 -44.91 -18.79 -2.64
C PHE A 145 -43.97 -18.73 -1.42
N HIS A 146 -42.84 -18.04 -1.50
CA HIS A 146 -41.90 -17.90 -0.38
C HIS A 146 -41.13 -16.58 -0.49
N PRO A 147 -40.85 -15.85 0.61
CA PRO A 147 -40.14 -14.55 0.57
C PRO A 147 -38.60 -14.64 0.48
N LEU A 148 -38.03 -15.84 0.40
CA LEU A 148 -36.57 -16.06 0.30
C LEU A 148 -35.98 -15.80 -1.11
N PRO A 149 -36.65 -16.16 -2.22
CA PRO A 149 -36.16 -15.94 -3.59
C PRO A 149 -36.01 -14.46 -3.93
N GLU A 150 -36.87 -13.59 -3.38
CA GLU A 150 -36.85 -12.15 -3.66
C GLU A 150 -35.60 -11.47 -3.08
N LYS A 151 -35.18 -11.85 -1.86
CA LYS A 151 -33.92 -11.39 -1.27
C LYS A 151 -32.70 -11.84 -2.06
N VAL A 152 -32.73 -13.08 -2.57
CA VAL A 152 -31.65 -13.61 -3.42
C VAL A 152 -31.59 -12.85 -4.75
N ASN A 153 -32.73 -12.54 -5.35
CA ASN A 153 -32.78 -11.82 -6.61
C ASN A 153 -32.28 -10.37 -6.48
N LEU A 154 -32.64 -9.69 -5.38
CA LEU A 154 -32.09 -8.37 -5.04
C LEU A 154 -30.57 -8.39 -4.89
N ILE A 155 -30.02 -9.36 -4.15
CA ILE A 155 -28.56 -9.49 -3.96
C ILE A 155 -27.86 -9.77 -5.30
N ILE A 156 -28.45 -10.60 -6.17
CA ILE A 156 -27.89 -10.91 -7.49
C ILE A 156 -27.92 -9.67 -8.40
N GLN A 157 -29.03 -8.93 -8.44
CA GLN A 157 -29.15 -7.71 -9.24
C GLN A 157 -28.23 -6.61 -8.74
N GLU A 158 -28.12 -6.42 -7.42
CA GLU A 158 -27.22 -5.43 -6.82
C GLU A 158 -25.77 -5.81 -7.10
N ALA A 159 -25.39 -7.08 -6.95
CA ALA A 159 -24.05 -7.55 -7.34
C ALA A 159 -23.76 -7.37 -8.85
N LYS A 160 -24.74 -7.61 -9.74
CA LYS A 160 -24.59 -7.46 -11.21
C LYS A 160 -24.42 -5.99 -11.61
N ASN A 161 -25.15 -5.08 -10.97
CA ASN A 161 -25.06 -3.64 -11.23
C ASN A 161 -23.81 -3.01 -10.63
N ASP A 162 -23.37 -3.49 -9.47
CA ASP A 162 -22.21 -2.94 -8.76
C ASP A 162 -20.88 -3.50 -9.26
N LEU A 163 -20.85 -4.69 -9.89
CA LEU A 163 -19.62 -5.32 -10.38
C LEU A 163 -18.76 -4.41 -11.28
N PRO A 164 -19.28 -3.78 -12.35
CA PRO A 164 -18.46 -2.94 -13.23
C PRO A 164 -18.00 -1.65 -12.54
N GLN A 165 -18.83 -1.06 -11.67
CA GLN A 165 -18.50 0.17 -10.96
C GLN A 165 -17.43 -0.08 -9.88
N ASN A 166 -17.56 -1.17 -9.12
CA ASN A 166 -16.60 -1.55 -8.09
C ASN A 166 -15.24 -1.91 -8.66
N LEU A 167 -15.19 -2.54 -9.84
CA LEU A 167 -13.92 -2.87 -10.48
C LEU A 167 -13.15 -1.62 -10.93
N TYR A 168 -13.84 -0.62 -11.48
CA TYR A 168 -13.22 0.67 -11.81
C TYR A 168 -12.65 1.36 -10.57
N VAL A 169 -13.44 1.43 -9.49
CA VAL A 169 -12.99 2.03 -8.22
C VAL A 169 -11.78 1.30 -7.65
N LEU A 170 -11.76 -0.03 -7.71
CA LEU A 170 -10.64 -0.84 -7.25
C LEU A 170 -9.36 -0.53 -8.06
N VAL A 171 -9.46 -0.48 -9.40
CA VAL A 171 -8.31 -0.17 -10.27
C VAL A 171 -7.79 1.24 -10.02
N CYS A 172 -8.67 2.23 -9.90
CA CYS A 172 -8.28 3.60 -9.57
C CYS A 172 -7.63 3.69 -8.18
N ALA A 173 -8.19 3.03 -7.17
CA ALA A 173 -7.64 3.00 -5.82
C ALA A 173 -6.25 2.35 -5.79
N ALA A 174 -6.06 1.23 -6.49
CA ALA A 174 -4.76 0.58 -6.64
C ALA A 174 -3.75 1.50 -7.36
N GLY A 175 -4.16 2.18 -8.43
CA GLY A 175 -3.31 3.14 -9.14
C GLY A 175 -2.86 4.32 -8.26
N ILE A 176 -3.79 4.89 -7.47
CA ILE A 176 -3.47 5.95 -6.51
C ILE A 176 -2.49 5.46 -5.44
N MET A 177 -2.71 4.24 -4.92
CA MET A 177 -1.82 3.65 -3.92
C MET A 177 -0.39 3.50 -4.45
N VAL A 178 -0.21 2.94 -5.65
CA VAL A 178 1.11 2.80 -6.28
C VAL A 178 1.76 4.17 -6.51
N ALA A 179 0.99 5.16 -6.96
CA ALA A 179 1.48 6.52 -7.14
C ALA A 179 1.96 7.14 -5.81
N LEU A 180 1.22 6.94 -4.72
CA LEU A 180 1.62 7.37 -3.38
C LEU A 180 2.87 6.65 -2.87
N GLN A 181 3.01 5.36 -3.12
CA GLN A 181 4.21 4.59 -2.74
C GLN A 181 5.46 5.09 -3.48
N VAL A 182 5.37 5.32 -4.79
CA VAL A 182 6.46 5.89 -5.60
C VAL A 182 6.80 7.32 -5.15
N LEU A 183 5.78 8.14 -4.87
CA LEU A 183 5.97 9.49 -4.33
C LEU A 183 6.67 9.43 -2.96
N ALA A 184 6.29 8.51 -2.07
CA ALA A 184 6.93 8.34 -0.78
C ALA A 184 8.40 7.93 -0.91
N ALA A 185 8.71 6.98 -1.80
CA ALA A 185 10.08 6.52 -2.05
C ALA A 185 10.95 7.66 -2.61
N THR A 186 10.45 8.43 -3.58
CA THR A 186 11.17 9.57 -4.15
C THR A 186 11.41 10.67 -3.12
N LEU A 187 10.41 11.02 -2.31
CA LEU A 187 10.55 11.99 -1.21
C LEU A 187 11.56 11.51 -0.15
N ALA A 188 11.55 10.22 0.20
CA ALA A 188 12.51 9.64 1.14
C ALA A 188 13.95 9.70 0.60
N LEU A 189 14.15 9.40 -0.68
CA LEU A 189 15.46 9.53 -1.33
C LEU A 189 15.90 10.99 -1.42
N LEU A 190 15.01 11.92 -1.79
CA LEU A 190 15.32 13.35 -1.80
C LEU A 190 15.69 13.86 -0.40
N ALA A 191 14.98 13.42 0.64
CA ALA A 191 15.32 13.72 2.03
C ALA A 191 16.68 13.14 2.42
N ALA A 192 16.99 11.91 2.01
CA ALA A 192 18.27 11.25 2.27
C ALA A 192 19.47 11.97 1.61
N HIS A 193 19.28 12.51 0.41
CA HIS A 193 20.32 13.25 -0.34
C HIS A 193 20.44 14.72 0.09
N GLY A 194 19.34 15.33 0.55
CA GLY A 194 19.32 16.71 1.06
C GLY A 194 20.04 16.89 2.39
N LEU A 195 20.28 15.80 3.15
CA LEU A 195 21.06 15.78 4.40
C LEU A 195 22.56 15.89 4.08
N ARG A 196 23.00 17.03 3.53
CA ARG A 196 24.43 17.35 3.41
C ARG A 196 25.01 17.54 4.82
N ARG A 197 26.17 16.91 5.09
CA ARG A 197 26.94 17.11 6.34
C ARG A 197 27.05 18.62 6.63
N PRO A 198 26.80 19.08 7.87
CA PRO A 198 27.30 20.39 8.28
C PRO A 198 28.80 20.38 8.00
N ARG A 199 29.23 21.21 7.06
CA ARG A 199 30.64 21.40 6.74
C ARG A 199 31.30 21.78 8.08
N ALA A 200 32.26 20.98 8.55
CA ALA A 200 33.06 21.23 9.74
C ALA A 200 33.86 22.54 9.54
N ARG A 201 33.18 23.68 9.62
CA ARG A 201 33.73 25.02 9.34
C ARG A 201 33.66 25.93 10.57
N SER A 202 33.47 25.32 11.75
CA SER A 202 33.46 26.03 13.04
C SER A 202 34.36 25.38 14.09
N ALA A 203 35.25 24.46 13.70
CA ALA A 203 36.28 23.88 14.58
C ALA A 203 37.69 24.48 14.34
N ALA A 204 37.80 25.49 13.46
CA ALA A 204 39.07 26.13 13.12
C ALA A 204 39.07 27.64 13.43
N ARG A 205 38.20 28.13 14.32
CA ARG A 205 38.10 29.56 14.63
C ARG A 205 38.26 29.96 16.10
N ASP A 206 38.50 29.03 17.02
CA ASP A 206 38.74 29.37 18.44
C ASP A 206 39.97 28.68 19.07
N THR A 207 40.94 28.21 18.28
CA THR A 207 42.32 28.04 18.76
C THR A 207 43.08 29.37 18.65
N VAL A 208 42.51 30.43 19.24
CA VAL A 208 43.31 31.60 19.62
C VAL A 208 44.15 31.14 20.81
N THR A 209 45.39 30.81 20.51
CA THR A 209 46.46 30.54 21.46
C THR A 209 46.79 31.85 22.16
N THR A 210 46.09 32.17 23.25
CA THR A 210 46.57 33.15 24.23
C THR A 210 47.66 32.50 25.06
N THR A 211 48.89 32.48 24.53
CA THR A 211 50.09 32.24 25.31
C THR A 211 50.34 33.47 26.18
N THR A 212 49.89 33.45 27.44
CA THR A 212 50.29 34.42 28.45
C THR A 212 51.61 33.95 29.06
N PRO A 213 52.76 34.64 28.84
CA PRO A 213 53.98 34.30 29.55
C PRO A 213 53.86 34.78 31.00
N LEU A 214 53.74 33.83 31.94
CA LEU A 214 53.96 34.12 33.35
C LEU A 214 55.46 34.32 33.58
N ARG A 215 55.84 35.59 33.67
CA ARG A 215 57.19 36.06 34.00
C ARG A 215 57.48 35.67 35.44
N TYR A 216 58.47 34.79 35.63
CA TYR A 216 59.11 34.56 36.92
C TYR A 216 59.70 35.87 37.44
N THR A 217 59.34 36.27 38.65
CA THR A 217 60.15 37.17 39.48
C THR A 217 60.36 36.49 40.82
N HIS A 218 61.54 35.87 40.97
CA HIS A 218 62.15 35.64 42.26
C HIS A 218 62.51 37.00 42.85
N ALA A 219 62.11 37.25 44.09
CA ALA A 219 62.72 38.27 44.93
C ALA A 219 62.86 37.69 46.35
N VAL A 220 64.14 37.41 46.65
CA VAL A 220 64.88 37.34 47.93
C VAL A 220 64.06 37.25 49.22
#